data_AF-A0A2N6EYI0-F1
#
_entry.id   AF-A0A2N6EYI0-F1
#
_cell.length_a   1.000
_cell.length_b   1.000
_cell.length_c   1.000
_cell.angle_alpha   90.00
_cell.angle_beta   90.00
_cell.angle_gamma   90.00
#
_symmetry.space_group_name_H-M   'P 1'
#
loop_
_entity.id
_entity.type
_entity.pdbx_description
1 polymer ?
#
loop_
_entity_poly.entity_id
_entity_poly.type
_entity_poly.pdbx_seq_one_letter_code
_entity_poly.pdbx_strand_id
1 'polypeptide(L)'
;MENKLEQLFYVALGGALAAKEQIEKNSEELKSWQDKAETSGRTFLDDLAEKGAEERESLRQTLKGLLKEVIDELGLATKEDLEQLKKELGDN
;
A
#
# COMPACT_ATOMS: atom_id res chain seq x y z
N MET A 1 -2.67 -11.92 23.96
CA MET A 1 -1.83 -11.46 22.83
C MET A 1 -2.28 -10.11 22.27
N GLU A 2 -3.38 -9.53 22.76
CA GLU A 2 -4.03 -8.33 22.21
C GLU A 2 -3.25 -7.01 22.43
N ASN A 3 -2.27 -6.95 23.34
CA ASN A 3 -1.52 -5.70 23.64
C ASN A 3 -0.17 -5.54 22.92
N LYS A 4 0.34 -6.56 22.21
CA LYS A 4 1.67 -6.46 21.57
C LYS A 4 1.66 -5.60 20.32
N LEU A 5 0.56 -5.65 19.56
CA LEU A 5 0.38 -4.83 18.36
C LEU A 5 0.27 -3.34 18.73
N GLU A 6 -0.50 -3.05 19.77
CA GLU A 6 -0.65 -1.71 20.32
C GLU A 6 0.70 -1.17 20.85
N GLN A 7 1.48 -2.00 21.54
CA GLN A 7 2.84 -1.62 21.96
C GLN A 7 3.79 -1.35 20.78
N LEU A 8 3.75 -2.17 19.73
CA LEU A 8 4.54 -1.92 18.52
C LEU A 8 4.12 -0.63 17.82
N PHE A 9 2.82 -0.35 17.77
CA PHE A 9 2.29 0.90 17.24
C PHE A 9 2.78 2.11 18.04
N TYR A 10 2.75 2.04 19.37
CA TYR A 10 3.26 3.12 20.22
C TYR A 10 4.77 3.31 20.14
N VAL A 11 5.55 2.23 20.01
CA VAL A 11 7.00 2.31 19.80
C VAL A 11 7.32 2.96 18.46
N ALA A 12 6.60 2.59 17.39
CA ALA A 12 6.77 3.21 16.08
C ALA A 12 6.43 4.71 16.12
N LEU A 13 5.32 5.08 16.76
CA LEU A 13 4.93 6.48 16.95
C LEU A 13 5.96 7.26 17.77
N GLY A 14 6.43 6.69 18.89
CA GLY A 14 7.45 7.31 19.74
C GLY A 14 8.78 7.52 19.00
N GLY A 15 9.22 6.54 18.22
CA GLY A 15 10.42 6.65 17.39
C GLY A 15 10.29 7.72 16.29
N ALA A 16 9.15 7.79 15.62
CA ALA A 16 8.88 8.80 14.60
C ALA A 16 8.86 10.23 15.18
N LEU A 17 8.23 10.41 16.34
CA LEU A 17 8.19 11.70 17.04
C LEU A 17 9.58 12.13 17.52
N ALA A 18 10.38 11.21 18.06
CA ALA A 18 11.75 11.49 18.49
C ALA A 18 12.66 11.88 17.31
N ALA A 19 12.53 11.18 16.18
CA ALA A 19 13.26 11.53 14.96
C ALA A 19 12.89 12.94 14.45
N LYS A 20 11.58 13.28 14.47
CA LYS A 20 11.11 14.62 14.11
C LYS A 20 11.70 15.69 15.03
N GLU A 21 11.69 15.46 16.34
CA GLU A 21 12.21 16.42 17.32
C GLU A 21 13.73 16.64 17.18
N GLN A 22 14.49 15.58 16.85
CA GLN A 22 15.93 15.68 16.61
C GLN A 22 16.24 16.54 15.37
N ILE A 23 15.48 16.33 14.28
CA ILE A 23 15.58 17.12 13.05
C ILE A 23 15.21 18.59 13.33
N GLU A 24 14.14 18.86 14.10
CA GLU A 24 13.71 20.22 14.46
C GLU A 24 14.71 20.97 15.33
N LYS A 25 15.42 20.27 16.23
CA LYS A 25 16.44 20.88 17.11
C LYS A 25 17.75 21.20 16.37
N ASN A 26 18.08 20.45 15.32
CA ASN A 26 19.31 20.61 14.55
C ASN A 26 19.05 21.31 13.22
N SER A 27 19.28 22.63 13.17
CA SER A 27 19.06 23.45 11.96
C SER A 27 19.85 23.00 10.73
N GLU A 28 21.03 22.40 10.92
CA GLU A 28 21.83 21.78 9.85
C GLU A 28 21.23 20.47 9.35
N GLU A 29 20.72 19.63 10.26
CA GLU A 29 20.03 18.38 9.89
C GLU A 29 18.72 18.68 9.16
N LEU A 30 17.98 19.71 9.59
CA LEU A 30 16.74 20.15 8.95
C LEU A 30 16.96 20.67 7.53
N LYS A 31 18.01 21.47 7.30
CA LYS A 31 18.43 21.89 5.95
C LYS A 31 18.88 20.70 5.11
N SER A 32 19.70 19.81 5.67
CA SER A 32 20.16 18.62 4.95
C SER A 32 19.01 17.68 4.58
N TRP A 33 18.00 17.57 5.45
CA TRP A 33 16.81 16.76 5.24
C TRP A 33 15.93 17.40 4.18
N GLN A 34 15.81 18.73 4.18
CA GLN A 34 15.06 19.50 3.19
C GLN A 34 15.71 19.40 1.80
N ASP A 35 17.01 19.60 1.69
CA ASP A 35 17.78 19.47 0.44
C ASP A 35 17.71 18.03 -0.10
N LYS A 36 17.83 17.04 0.78
CA LYS A 36 17.67 15.62 0.41
C LYS A 36 16.24 15.29 0.02
N ALA A 37 15.23 15.79 0.74
CA ALA A 37 13.83 15.54 0.43
C ALA A 37 13.43 16.17 -0.91
N GLU A 38 13.92 17.36 -1.23
CA GLU A 38 13.67 18.01 -2.52
C GLU A 38 14.35 17.25 -3.67
N THR A 39 15.63 16.90 -3.51
CA THR A 39 16.40 16.19 -4.54
C THR A 39 15.90 14.76 -4.74
N SER A 40 15.78 13.99 -3.66
CA SER A 40 15.28 12.61 -3.70
C SER A 40 13.80 12.55 -4.05
N GLY A 41 12.99 13.55 -3.68
CA GLY A 41 11.58 13.61 -4.04
C GLY A 41 11.38 13.75 -5.54
N ARG A 42 12.16 14.61 -6.22
CA ARG A 42 12.13 14.74 -7.68
C ARG A 42 12.59 13.45 -8.37
N THR A 43 13.75 12.92 -7.99
CA THR A 43 14.27 11.67 -8.57
C THR A 43 13.35 10.49 -8.31
N PHE A 44 12.74 10.40 -7.12
CA PHE A 44 11.79 9.34 -6.79
C PHE A 44 10.50 9.44 -7.59
N LEU A 45 9.97 10.66 -7.82
CA LEU A 45 8.80 10.87 -8.68
C LEU A 45 9.09 10.56 -10.14
N ASP A 46 10.28 10.94 -10.63
CA ASP A 46 10.72 10.63 -11.99
C ASP A 46 10.91 9.11 -12.17
N ASP A 47 11.58 8.43 -11.22
CA ASP A 47 11.73 6.96 -11.20
C ASP A 47 10.37 6.24 -11.08
N LEU A 48 9.43 6.78 -10.28
CA LEU A 48 8.07 6.25 -10.16
C LEU A 48 7.25 6.44 -11.43
N ALA A 49 7.44 7.55 -12.13
CA ALA A 49 6.76 7.80 -13.40
C ALA A 49 7.31 6.88 -14.50
N GLU A 50 8.62 6.68 -14.54
CA GLU A 50 9.31 5.80 -15.49
C GLU A 50 8.97 4.33 -15.25
N LYS A 51 9.18 3.82 -14.01
CA LYS A 51 8.79 2.44 -13.64
C LYS A 51 7.27 2.25 -13.68
N GLY A 52 6.51 3.23 -13.21
CA GLY A 52 5.05 3.18 -13.23
C GLY A 52 4.46 3.14 -14.63
N ALA A 53 5.17 3.56 -15.68
CA ALA A 53 4.76 3.41 -17.07
C ALA A 53 5.01 1.99 -17.61
N GLU A 54 6.18 1.41 -17.31
CA GLU A 54 6.57 0.07 -17.76
C GLU A 54 5.85 -1.04 -16.99
N GLU A 55 5.64 -0.83 -15.69
CA GLU A 55 5.18 -1.86 -14.76
C GLU A 55 3.66 -1.80 -14.52
N ARG A 56 2.97 -0.81 -15.10
CA ARG A 56 1.53 -0.56 -14.89
C ARG A 56 0.66 -1.77 -15.19
N GLU A 57 0.92 -2.42 -16.33
CA GLU A 57 0.11 -3.56 -16.76
C GLU A 57 0.47 -4.80 -15.95
N SER A 58 1.76 -5.04 -15.67
CA SER A 58 2.23 -6.14 -14.81
C SER A 58 1.66 -6.04 -13.39
N LEU A 59 1.70 -4.85 -12.78
CA LEU A 59 1.14 -4.57 -11.46
C LEU A 59 -0.38 -4.75 -11.45
N ARG A 60 -1.06 -4.28 -12.50
CA ARG A 60 -2.51 -4.45 -12.64
C ARG A 60 -2.91 -5.91 -12.75
N GLN A 61 -2.15 -6.72 -13.49
CA GLN A 61 -2.40 -8.16 -13.59
C GLN A 61 -2.11 -8.87 -12.27
N THR A 62 -1.03 -8.51 -11.58
CA THR A 62 -0.68 -9.05 -10.26
C THR A 62 -1.75 -8.75 -9.23
N LEU A 63 -2.22 -7.50 -9.15
CA LEU A 63 -3.32 -7.09 -8.26
C LEU A 63 -4.63 -7.83 -8.57
N LYS A 64 -4.97 -7.99 -9.86
CA LYS A 64 -6.14 -8.77 -10.26
C LYS A 64 -6.01 -10.24 -9.86
N GLY A 65 -4.81 -10.82 -9.95
CA GLY A 65 -4.54 -12.18 -9.52
C GLY A 65 -4.76 -12.36 -8.02
N LEU A 66 -4.13 -11.51 -7.21
CA LEU A 66 -4.27 -11.54 -5.75
C LEU A 66 -5.73 -11.36 -5.30
N LEU A 67 -6.48 -10.46 -5.93
CA LEU A 67 -7.89 -10.27 -5.60
C LEU A 67 -8.74 -11.50 -5.94
N LYS A 68 -8.44 -12.19 -7.05
CA LYS A 68 -9.12 -13.46 -7.39
C LYS A 68 -8.78 -14.56 -6.40
N GLU A 69 -7.51 -14.71 -6.04
CA GLU A 69 -7.08 -15.69 -5.03
C GLU A 69 -7.79 -15.45 -3.70
N VAL A 70 -7.88 -14.20 -3.24
CA VAL A 70 -8.61 -13.86 -2.00
C VAL A 70 -10.11 -14.18 -2.11
N ILE A 71 -10.75 -13.91 -3.26
CA ILE A 71 -12.17 -14.25 -3.49
C ILE A 71 -12.38 -15.76 -3.40
N ASP A 72 -11.49 -16.54 -4.01
CA ASP A 72 -11.55 -18.00 -4.03
C ASP A 72 -11.26 -18.59 -2.64
N GLU A 73 -10.22 -18.10 -1.94
CA GLU A 73 -9.85 -18.53 -0.59
C GLU A 73 -10.95 -18.25 0.43
N LEU A 74 -11.65 -17.13 0.30
CA LEU A 74 -12.78 -16.76 1.16
C LEU A 74 -14.11 -17.39 0.72
N GLY A 75 -14.13 -18.13 -0.40
CA GLY A 75 -15.32 -18.78 -0.94
C GLY A 75 -16.43 -17.80 -1.34
N LEU A 76 -16.06 -16.60 -1.79
CA LEU A 76 -17.01 -15.55 -2.15
C LEU A 76 -17.57 -15.81 -3.55
N ALA A 77 -18.90 -15.82 -3.67
CA ALA A 77 -19.55 -15.95 -4.97
C ALA A 77 -19.29 -14.70 -5.85
N THR A 78 -18.82 -14.93 -7.07
CA THR A 78 -18.63 -13.89 -8.08
C THR A 78 -19.95 -13.52 -8.74
N LYS A 79 -19.91 -12.44 -9.52
CA LYS A 79 -21.09 -12.01 -10.28
C LYS A 79 -21.47 -13.05 -11.34
N GLU A 80 -20.49 -13.69 -11.98
CA GLU A 80 -20.74 -14.79 -12.90
C GLU A 80 -21.46 -15.95 -12.20
N ASP A 81 -21.02 -16.34 -10.99
CA ASP A 81 -21.64 -17.42 -10.23
C ASP A 81 -23.11 -17.11 -9.91
N LEU A 82 -23.41 -15.86 -9.54
CA LEU A 82 -24.77 -15.41 -9.27
C LEU A 82 -25.66 -15.37 -10.52
N GLU A 83 -25.09 -15.03 -11.68
CA GLU A 83 -25.82 -15.05 -12.96
C GLU A 83 -26.09 -16.49 -13.43
N GLN A 84 -25.14 -17.40 -13.23
CA GLN A 84 -25.31 -18.82 -13.53
C GLN A 84 -26.38 -19.45 -12.64
N LEU A 85 -26.33 -19.16 -11.32
CA LEU A 85 -27.36 -19.57 -10.38
C LEU A 85 -28.75 -19.04 -10.76
N LYS A 86 -28.85 -17.79 -11.21
CA LYS A 86 -30.14 -17.23 -11.68
C LYS A 86 -30.70 -17.92 -12.91
N LYS A 87 -29.84 -18.35 -13.83
CA LYS A 87 -30.28 -19.13 -15.01
C LYS A 87 -30.77 -20.51 -14.60
N GLU A 88 -30.03 -21.19 -13.73
CA GLU A 88 -30.41 -22.51 -13.20
C GLU A 88 -31.71 -22.48 -12.38
N LEU A 89 -31.97 -21.39 -11.65
CA LEU A 89 -33.19 -21.19 -10.88
C LEU A 89 -34.36 -20.61 -11.69
N GLY A 90 -34.08 -20.01 -12.85
CA GLY A 90 -35.06 -19.35 -13.72
C GLY A 90 -35.64 -20.22 -14.84
N ASP A 91 -35.11 -21.43 -15.05
CA ASP A 91 -35.56 -22.43 -16.04
C ASP A 91 -36.51 -23.50 -15.43
N ASN A 92 -37.27 -23.15 -14.38
CA ASN A 92 -38.37 -23.96 -13.83
C ASN A 92 -39.68 -23.17 -13.77
#